data_AF-A0A364GYR1-F1
#
_entry.id   AF-A0A364GYR1-F1
#
_cell.length_a   1.000
_cell.length_b   1.000
_cell.length_c   1.000
_cell.angle_alpha   90.00
_cell.angle_beta   90.00
_cell.angle_gamma   90.00
#
_symmetry.space_group_name_H-M   'P 1'
#
loop_
_entity.id
_entity.type
_entity.pdbx_description
1 polymer ?
#
loop_
_entity_poly.entity_id
_entity_poly.type
_entity_poly.pdbx_seq_one_letter_code
_entity_poly.pdbx_strand_id
1 'polypeptide(L)'
;MNMKIATRLSVFALAGALLAGCATQQGNNTAVGTGTGAALGAGIGALAGGGKGAAIGAGVGALVGGVTGYNWQAIKNKLAPSAAQTGTQVTEQPDGSLKLNVPSSVTFATNQYAITPAFTPLLNDLATTLNQNPQVTASIVGYTDSTGSAQLNQTLSQNRAQSVVNALVQRGVNGGRLSAQGMGASNPIADNATEAGRAQNRRVEIYLRAPQQHQ
;
A
#
# COMPACT_ATOMS: atom_id res chain seq x y z
N MET A 1 -8.90 -81.52 10.76
CA MET A 1 -10.37 -81.59 10.67
C MET A 1 -10.95 -80.96 11.93
N ASN A 2 -11.28 -79.66 11.86
CA ASN A 2 -12.62 -79.09 12.09
C ASN A 2 -12.84 -78.70 13.56
N MET A 3 -12.75 -77.42 13.94
CA MET A 3 -13.65 -76.30 13.64
C MET A 3 -14.35 -75.91 14.95
N LYS A 4 -14.30 -74.62 15.32
CA LYS A 4 -15.48 -73.85 15.72
C LYS A 4 -15.13 -72.35 15.80
N ILE A 5 -15.76 -71.63 14.88
CA ILE A 5 -15.81 -70.19 14.73
C ILE A 5 -16.93 -69.63 15.62
N ALA A 6 -16.70 -68.40 16.08
CA ALA A 6 -17.64 -67.37 16.54
C ALA A 6 -18.19 -67.44 17.98
N THR A 7 -17.93 -66.35 18.71
CA THR A 7 -18.96 -65.64 19.50
C THR A 7 -18.67 -64.12 19.44
N ARG A 8 -19.76 -63.36 19.33
CA ARG A 8 -19.89 -61.90 19.11
C ARG A 8 -19.92 -61.11 20.45
N LEU A 9 -20.10 -59.78 20.29
CA LEU A 9 -20.48 -58.71 21.24
C LEU A 9 -19.29 -57.99 21.91
N SER A 10 -18.95 -56.75 21.55
CA SER A 10 -19.69 -55.45 21.67
C SER A 10 -19.37 -54.71 22.98
N VAL A 11 -19.13 -53.40 22.84
CA VAL A 11 -19.48 -52.28 23.74
C VAL A 11 -18.39 -51.64 24.65
N PHE A 12 -18.10 -50.35 24.31
CA PHE A 12 -17.80 -49.17 25.16
C PHE A 12 -16.52 -49.15 26.03
N ALA A 13 -15.86 -48.04 26.37
CA ALA A 13 -15.81 -46.64 25.93
C ALA A 13 -14.70 -45.94 26.76
N LEU A 14 -14.11 -44.88 26.18
CA LEU A 14 -13.65 -43.63 26.80
C LEU A 14 -12.56 -43.60 27.89
N ALA A 15 -11.45 -42.92 27.58
CA ALA A 15 -10.78 -41.84 28.34
C ALA A 15 -9.43 -41.52 27.65
N GLY A 16 -8.91 -40.31 27.47
CA GLY A 16 -9.26 -38.95 27.87
C GLY A 16 -8.00 -38.07 27.81
N ALA A 17 -8.16 -36.79 27.42
CA ALA A 17 -7.20 -35.66 27.48
C ALA A 17 -6.03 -35.68 26.44
N LEU A 18 -5.58 -34.58 25.81
CA LEU A 18 -5.42 -33.17 26.20
C LEU A 18 -5.54 -32.27 24.94
N LEU A 19 -6.44 -31.28 24.91
CA LEU A 19 -6.18 -29.84 25.11
C LEU A 19 -5.14 -29.17 24.18
N ALA A 20 -5.65 -28.45 23.18
CA ALA A 20 -5.23 -27.10 22.71
C ALA A 20 -6.01 -26.82 21.41
N GLY A 21 -6.75 -25.73 21.20
CA GLY A 21 -7.05 -24.53 21.96
C GLY A 21 -7.95 -23.66 21.08
N CYS A 22 -8.99 -23.10 21.71
CA CYS A 22 -9.80 -21.91 21.42
C CYS A 22 -9.96 -21.44 19.95
N ALA A 23 -11.15 -21.55 19.35
CA ALA A 23 -12.33 -20.68 19.56
C ALA A 23 -12.14 -19.26 19.00
N THR A 24 -12.55 -19.09 17.75
CA THR A 24 -12.83 -17.79 17.13
C THR A 24 -14.20 -17.32 17.59
N GLN A 25 -14.27 -16.28 18.42
CA GLN A 25 -15.47 -15.48 18.59
C GLN A 25 -15.18 -13.99 18.41
N GLN A 26 -15.97 -13.45 17.49
CA GLN A 26 -16.18 -12.06 17.14
C GLN A 26 -16.97 -11.36 18.24
N GLY A 27 -16.53 -10.19 18.71
CA GLY A 27 -17.34 -9.39 19.64
C GLY A 27 -16.60 -8.29 20.39
N ASN A 28 -16.54 -7.11 19.76
CA ASN A 28 -16.64 -5.76 20.32
C ASN A 28 -15.84 -5.34 21.58
N ASN A 29 -15.09 -4.24 21.42
CA ASN A 29 -14.44 -3.41 22.44
C ASN A 29 -13.40 -4.09 23.34
N THR A 30 -12.12 -4.05 22.96
CA THR A 30 -11.01 -3.98 23.93
C THR A 30 -9.79 -3.31 23.30
N ALA A 31 -9.38 -2.21 23.93
CA ALA A 31 -8.10 -1.55 23.75
C ALA A 31 -6.95 -2.49 24.17
N VAL A 32 -5.83 -2.37 23.46
CA VAL A 32 -4.50 -2.86 23.86
C VAL A 32 -4.38 -4.39 24.05
N GLY A 33 -3.83 -5.03 23.02
CA GLY A 33 -3.34 -6.41 23.08
C GLY A 33 -1.99 -6.53 22.39
N THR A 34 -0.92 -6.18 23.10
CA THR A 34 0.41 -6.76 22.88
C THR A 34 0.33 -8.27 23.10
N GLY A 35 0.63 -9.06 22.07
CA GLY A 35 0.77 -10.50 22.26
C GLY A 35 0.76 -11.28 20.96
N THR A 36 1.93 -11.80 20.60
CA THR A 36 2.15 -12.92 19.66
C THR A 36 1.73 -12.70 18.20
N GLY A 37 2.66 -12.11 17.45
CA GLY A 37 2.64 -12.07 15.98
C GLY A 37 3.84 -11.35 15.34
N ALA A 38 4.89 -11.05 16.12
CA ALA A 38 6.08 -10.36 15.66
C ALA A 38 7.13 -11.36 15.13
N ALA A 39 7.00 -11.70 13.86
CA ALA A 39 8.12 -12.01 12.97
C ALA A 39 7.59 -11.73 11.57
N LEU A 40 7.69 -10.52 11.03
CA LEU A 40 8.91 -9.98 10.43
C LEU A 40 8.69 -8.48 10.19
N GLY A 41 9.67 -7.64 10.57
CA GLY A 41 9.77 -6.26 10.10
C GLY A 41 9.46 -5.16 11.13
N ALA A 42 10.05 -5.21 12.32
CA ALA A 42 10.15 -4.02 13.17
C ALA A 42 11.53 -3.36 13.02
N GLY A 43 11.51 -2.05 12.76
CA GLY A 43 12.62 -1.13 13.07
C GLY A 43 13.18 -0.40 11.84
N ILE A 44 13.30 0.93 11.81
CA ILE A 44 13.31 1.92 12.90
C ILE A 44 12.84 3.26 12.32
N GLY A 45 11.96 3.97 13.04
CA GLY A 45 11.66 5.36 12.67
C GLY A 45 10.80 6.20 13.60
N ALA A 46 9.91 5.63 14.44
CA ALA A 46 8.89 6.51 15.06
C ALA A 46 8.45 6.22 16.50
N LEU A 47 9.15 5.40 17.29
CA LEU A 47 8.69 5.11 18.66
C LEU A 47 9.67 5.44 19.79
N ALA A 48 10.75 6.17 19.54
CA ALA A 48 11.60 6.64 20.65
C ALA A 48 12.36 7.94 20.34
N GLY A 49 12.13 8.96 21.17
CA GLY A 49 13.20 9.88 21.58
C GLY A 49 13.13 11.30 21.03
N GLY A 50 12.94 12.26 21.94
CA GLY A 50 13.43 13.61 21.75
C GLY A 50 14.96 13.61 21.60
N GLY A 51 15.45 14.28 20.57
CA GLY A 51 16.88 14.38 20.27
C GLY A 51 17.11 14.74 18.80
N LYS A 52 17.93 15.76 18.57
CA LYS A 52 18.31 16.26 17.24
C LYS A 52 18.94 15.12 16.43
N GLY A 53 18.20 14.51 15.50
CA GLY A 53 18.75 13.45 14.63
C GLY A 53 17.78 12.58 13.82
N ALA A 54 16.49 12.55 14.12
CA ALA A 54 15.53 11.65 13.45
C ALA A 54 14.76 12.30 12.28
N ALA A 55 15.44 12.84 11.27
CA ALA A 55 14.80 13.66 10.23
C ALA A 55 14.82 13.10 8.79
N ILE A 56 15.34 11.90 8.53
CA ILE A 56 15.42 11.37 7.15
C ILE A 56 14.85 9.95 7.13
N GLY A 57 13.52 9.82 7.12
CA GLY A 57 12.86 8.52 7.01
C GLY A 57 11.43 8.44 7.56
N ALA A 58 11.01 9.41 8.38
CA ALA A 58 9.70 9.43 9.02
C ALA A 58 8.55 9.96 8.13
N GLY A 59 8.68 9.95 6.80
CA GLY A 59 7.74 10.61 5.89
C GLY A 59 6.46 9.83 5.56
N VAL A 60 6.44 8.50 5.75
CA VAL A 60 5.34 7.66 5.22
C VAL A 60 4.74 6.70 6.26
N GLY A 61 5.38 6.49 7.41
CA GLY A 61 5.07 5.34 8.29
C GLY A 61 4.60 5.62 9.71
N ALA A 62 4.28 6.86 10.09
CA ALA A 62 4.03 7.18 11.50
C ALA A 62 2.72 7.95 11.74
N LEU A 63 1.58 7.38 11.35
CA LEU A 63 0.28 7.65 11.97
C LEU A 63 -0.59 6.40 11.87
N VAL A 64 -0.42 5.46 12.81
CA VAL A 64 -1.41 4.38 13.01
C VAL A 64 -2.53 4.94 13.89
N GLY A 65 -3.47 5.61 13.25
CA GLY A 65 -4.79 5.93 13.80
C GLY A 65 -5.82 5.20 12.94
N GLY A 66 -6.56 4.26 13.53
CA GLY A 66 -7.61 3.53 12.82
C GLY A 66 -8.67 4.51 12.32
N VAL A 67 -8.73 4.74 11.01
CA VAL A 67 -9.80 5.52 10.40
C VAL A 67 -10.98 4.60 10.11
N THR A 68 -12.17 5.01 10.53
CA THR A 68 -13.43 4.52 9.98
C THR A 68 -13.39 4.69 8.46
N GLY A 69 -13.52 3.57 7.73
CA GLY A 69 -13.25 3.51 6.30
C GLY A 69 -14.00 4.56 5.49
N TYR A 70 -13.26 5.39 4.76
CA TYR A 70 -13.83 6.27 3.75
C TYR A 70 -14.47 5.41 2.65
N ASN A 71 -15.62 5.82 2.12
CA ASN A 71 -16.27 5.06 1.05
C ASN A 71 -15.50 5.23 -0.27
N TRP A 72 -14.48 4.40 -0.47
CA TRP A 72 -13.66 4.38 -1.67
C TRP A 72 -14.39 3.86 -2.89
N GLN A 73 -15.60 3.27 -2.77
CA GLN A 73 -16.29 2.64 -3.89
C GLN A 73 -16.57 3.63 -5.03
N ALA A 74 -17.03 4.84 -4.71
CA ALA A 74 -17.29 5.87 -5.71
C ALA A 74 -16.01 6.29 -6.44
N ILE A 75 -14.90 6.43 -5.71
CA ILE A 75 -13.60 6.80 -6.27
C ILE A 75 -13.01 5.67 -7.12
N LYS A 76 -13.07 4.42 -6.63
CA LYS A 76 -12.65 3.23 -7.38
C LYS A 76 -13.41 3.11 -8.69
N ASN A 77 -14.74 3.24 -8.66
CA ASN A 77 -15.57 3.17 -9.87
C ASN A 77 -15.20 4.25 -10.89
N LYS A 78 -14.90 5.46 -10.43
CA LYS A 78 -14.49 6.57 -11.28
C LYS A 78 -13.10 6.38 -11.90
N LEU A 79 -12.16 5.84 -11.13
CA LEU A 79 -10.79 5.60 -11.57
C LEU A 79 -10.63 4.30 -12.36
N ALA A 80 -11.52 3.33 -12.22
CA ALA A 80 -11.39 1.99 -12.82
C ALA A 80 -11.17 2.01 -14.34
N PRO A 81 -11.89 2.81 -15.15
CA PRO A 81 -11.69 2.82 -16.60
C PRO A 81 -10.28 3.28 -17.01
N SER A 82 -9.82 4.40 -16.46
CA SER A 82 -8.49 4.95 -16.77
C SER A 82 -7.37 4.16 -16.09
N ALA A 83 -7.63 3.56 -14.93
CA ALA A 83 -6.70 2.63 -14.28
C ALA A 83 -6.49 1.37 -15.12
N ALA A 84 -7.55 0.78 -15.68
CA ALA A 84 -7.44 -0.38 -16.55
C ALA A 84 -6.64 -0.08 -17.82
N GLN A 85 -6.84 1.08 -18.44
CA GLN A 85 -6.08 1.52 -19.63
C GLN A 85 -4.58 1.69 -19.37
N THR A 86 -4.21 2.02 -18.13
CA THR A 86 -2.83 2.28 -17.73
C THR A 86 -2.17 1.09 -17.02
N GLY A 87 -2.89 -0.02 -16.84
CA GLY A 87 -2.41 -1.14 -16.01
C GLY A 87 -2.22 -0.76 -14.54
N THR A 88 -2.87 0.32 -14.09
CA THR A 88 -2.80 0.80 -12.71
C THR A 88 -3.58 -0.12 -11.80
N GLN A 89 -2.93 -0.59 -10.73
CA GLN A 89 -3.59 -1.40 -9.70
C GLN A 89 -4.13 -0.48 -8.61
N VAL A 90 -5.42 -0.57 -8.33
CA VAL A 90 -6.09 0.23 -7.30
C VAL A 90 -6.42 -0.67 -6.11
N THR A 91 -5.82 -0.39 -4.95
CA THR A 91 -5.89 -1.26 -3.78
C THR A 91 -6.11 -0.44 -2.51
N GLU A 92 -7.12 -0.83 -1.71
CA GLU A 92 -7.27 -0.28 -0.36
C GLU A 92 -6.18 -0.86 0.55
N GLN A 93 -5.54 0.00 1.33
CA GLN A 93 -4.48 -0.37 2.25
C GLN A 93 -5.05 -0.60 3.66
N PRO A 94 -4.35 -1.36 4.53
CA PRO A 94 -4.76 -1.58 5.92
C PRO A 94 -4.90 -0.29 6.75
N ASP A 95 -4.21 0.79 6.35
CA ASP A 95 -4.31 2.12 6.99
C ASP A 95 -5.54 2.92 6.54
N GLY A 96 -6.42 2.32 5.72
CA GLY A 96 -7.62 2.95 5.18
C GLY A 96 -7.39 3.87 3.98
N SER A 97 -6.15 4.00 3.49
CA SER A 97 -5.84 4.75 2.28
C SER A 97 -6.13 3.97 1.00
N LEU A 98 -6.37 4.68 -0.11
CA LEU A 98 -6.46 4.07 -1.43
C LEU A 98 -5.12 4.25 -2.16
N LYS A 99 -4.45 3.15 -2.48
CA LYS A 99 -3.19 3.14 -3.24
C LYS A 99 -3.46 2.83 -4.70
N LEU A 100 -3.01 3.73 -5.57
CA LEU A 100 -2.86 3.48 -7.00
C LEU A 100 -1.39 3.17 -7.29
N ASN A 101 -1.11 1.97 -7.78
CA ASN A 101 0.22 1.58 -8.24
C ASN A 101 0.28 1.72 -9.76
N VAL A 102 0.92 2.78 -10.25
CA VAL A 102 0.99 3.15 -11.66
C VAL A 102 2.34 2.75 -12.24
N PRO A 103 2.40 1.88 -13.25
CA PRO A 103 3.66 1.50 -13.90
C PRO A 103 4.40 2.71 -14.51
N SER A 104 5.73 2.71 -14.46
CA SER A 104 6.51 3.81 -15.07
C SER A 104 6.37 3.85 -16.59
N SER A 105 6.16 2.71 -17.25
CA SER A 105 6.06 2.60 -18.72
C SER A 105 4.92 3.43 -19.31
N VAL A 106 3.86 3.68 -18.54
CA VAL A 106 2.71 4.50 -18.96
C VAL A 106 2.79 5.93 -18.43
N THR A 107 3.67 6.22 -17.48
CA THR A 107 3.81 7.56 -16.87
C THR A 107 4.97 8.35 -17.48
N PHE A 108 6.12 7.71 -17.73
CA PHE A 108 7.34 8.37 -18.20
C PHE A 108 8.11 7.50 -19.19
N ALA A 109 8.84 8.14 -20.10
CA ALA A 109 9.87 7.46 -20.88
C ALA A 109 11.11 7.12 -20.01
N THR A 110 11.95 6.20 -20.49
CA THR A 110 13.18 5.76 -19.81
C THR A 110 14.08 6.96 -19.49
N ASN A 111 14.56 7.06 -18.25
CA ASN A 111 15.36 8.17 -17.73
C ASN A 111 14.75 9.58 -17.88
N GLN A 112 13.45 9.66 -18.17
CA GLN A 112 12.72 10.91 -18.25
C GLN A 112 11.76 11.05 -17.06
N TYR A 113 11.34 12.29 -16.83
CA TYR A 113 10.30 12.68 -15.87
C TYR A 113 9.21 13.53 -16.53
N ALA A 114 9.21 13.63 -17.87
CA ALA A 114 8.12 14.21 -18.64
C ALA A 114 6.97 13.21 -18.73
N ILE A 115 5.77 13.66 -18.36
CA ILE A 115 4.56 12.83 -18.36
C ILE A 115 4.16 12.47 -19.78
N THR A 116 3.88 11.19 -20.02
CA THR A 116 3.39 10.74 -21.32
C THR A 116 1.89 11.04 -21.50
N PRO A 117 1.42 11.18 -22.76
CA PRO A 117 -0.02 11.32 -23.04
C PRO A 117 -0.87 10.17 -22.50
N ALA A 118 -0.32 8.95 -22.43
CA ALA A 118 -1.04 7.76 -21.95
C ALA A 118 -1.49 7.89 -20.48
N PHE A 119 -0.80 8.69 -19.66
CA PHE A 119 -1.17 8.92 -18.27
C PHE A 119 -2.24 10.01 -18.10
N THR A 120 -2.53 10.79 -19.15
CA THR A 120 -3.43 11.95 -19.09
C THR A 120 -4.85 11.61 -18.65
N PRO A 121 -5.51 10.53 -19.13
CA PRO A 121 -6.86 10.18 -18.68
C PRO A 121 -6.91 9.93 -17.16
N LEU A 122 -5.97 9.16 -16.63
CA LEU A 122 -5.91 8.87 -15.20
C LEU A 122 -5.62 10.14 -14.37
N LEU A 123 -4.76 11.03 -14.86
CA LEU A 123 -4.53 12.34 -14.23
C LEU A 123 -5.80 13.21 -14.19
N ASN A 124 -6.59 13.21 -15.26
CA ASN A 124 -7.84 13.97 -15.32
C ASN A 124 -8.87 13.43 -14.32
N ASP A 125 -9.01 12.10 -14.24
CA ASP A 125 -9.92 11.46 -13.28
C ASP A 125 -9.48 11.69 -11.84
N LEU A 126 -8.17 11.59 -11.57
CA LEU A 126 -7.59 11.92 -10.26
C LEU A 126 -7.84 13.38 -9.88
N ALA A 127 -7.56 14.32 -10.78
CA ALA A 127 -7.78 15.73 -10.51
C ALA A 127 -9.27 16.03 -10.23
N THR A 128 -10.16 15.48 -11.05
CA THR A 128 -11.60 15.63 -10.84
C THR A 128 -12.04 15.02 -9.51
N THR A 129 -11.49 13.86 -9.14
CA THR A 129 -11.76 13.19 -7.86
C THR A 129 -11.31 14.04 -6.68
N LEU A 130 -10.09 14.60 -6.72
CA LEU A 130 -9.54 15.44 -5.66
C LEU A 130 -10.25 16.78 -5.54
N ASN A 131 -10.77 17.32 -6.64
CA ASN A 131 -11.55 18.56 -6.62
C ASN A 131 -12.97 18.33 -6.07
N GLN A 132 -13.59 17.19 -6.35
CA GLN A 132 -14.89 16.82 -5.80
C GLN A 132 -14.83 16.39 -4.33
N ASN A 133 -13.64 16.02 -3.83
CA ASN A 133 -13.43 15.55 -2.47
C ASN A 133 -12.38 16.42 -1.78
N PRO A 134 -12.71 17.67 -1.41
CA PRO A 134 -11.71 18.64 -1.03
C PRO A 134 -10.93 18.30 0.24
N GLN A 135 -11.51 17.44 1.08
CA GLN A 135 -10.89 16.88 2.28
C GLN A 135 -9.88 15.76 2.03
N VAL A 136 -9.86 15.14 0.84
CA VAL A 136 -8.92 14.06 0.51
C VAL A 136 -7.57 14.66 0.12
N THR A 137 -6.51 14.13 0.70
CA THR A 137 -5.12 14.47 0.35
C THR A 137 -4.51 13.37 -0.52
N ALA A 138 -3.50 13.74 -1.32
CA ALA A 138 -2.77 12.79 -2.15
C ALA A 138 -1.26 12.87 -1.88
N SER A 139 -0.66 11.72 -1.61
CA SER A 139 0.79 11.56 -1.51
C SER A 139 1.31 10.78 -2.71
N ILE A 140 2.18 11.39 -3.49
CA ILE A 140 2.77 10.81 -4.69
C ILE A 140 4.18 10.33 -4.33
N VAL A 141 4.45 9.05 -4.55
CA VAL A 141 5.73 8.42 -4.25
C VAL A 141 6.33 7.82 -5.52
N GLY A 142 7.51 8.27 -5.92
CA GLY A 142 8.24 7.75 -7.07
C GLY A 142 9.24 6.67 -6.67
N TYR A 143 9.34 5.62 -7.49
CA TYR A 143 10.33 4.55 -7.34
C TYR A 143 11.06 4.29 -8.67
N THR A 144 12.27 3.77 -8.56
CA THR A 144 13.08 3.26 -9.67
C THR A 144 13.39 1.78 -9.45
N ASP A 145 14.00 1.16 -10.46
CA ASP A 145 14.71 -0.09 -10.23
C ASP A 145 16.11 0.19 -9.62
N SER A 146 16.88 -0.88 -9.37
CA SER A 146 18.21 -0.81 -8.77
C SER A 146 19.36 -0.51 -9.74
N THR A 147 19.08 -0.17 -11.00
CA THR A 147 20.10 0.13 -12.00
C THR A 147 20.61 1.56 -11.81
N GLY A 148 21.91 1.80 -12.03
CA GLY A 148 22.51 3.12 -11.89
C GLY A 148 22.86 3.49 -10.44
N SER A 149 23.25 4.75 -10.21
CA SER A 149 23.65 5.20 -8.87
C SER A 149 22.46 5.53 -7.98
N ALA A 150 22.61 5.31 -6.66
CA ALA A 150 21.57 5.63 -5.69
C ALA A 150 21.14 7.12 -5.75
N GLN A 151 22.09 8.03 -5.93
CA GLN A 151 21.82 9.47 -6.02
C GLN A 151 21.03 9.83 -7.30
N LEU A 152 21.34 9.20 -8.43
CA LEU A 152 20.60 9.38 -9.68
C LEU A 152 19.16 8.88 -9.50
N ASN A 153 18.99 7.69 -8.93
CA ASN A 153 17.68 7.08 -8.69
C ASN A 153 16.83 7.92 -7.73
N GLN A 154 17.43 8.45 -6.68
CA GLN A 154 16.77 9.36 -5.75
C GLN A 154 16.28 10.64 -6.46
N THR A 155 17.14 11.25 -7.27
CA THR A 155 16.80 12.47 -8.03
C THR A 155 15.69 12.19 -9.05
N LEU A 156 15.82 11.10 -9.80
CA LEU A 156 14.87 10.72 -10.83
C LEU A 156 13.48 10.42 -10.25
N SER A 157 13.42 9.63 -9.17
CA SER A 157 12.16 9.32 -8.49
C SER A 157 11.50 10.56 -7.90
N GLN A 158 12.26 11.47 -7.29
CA GLN A 158 11.74 12.73 -6.75
C GLN A 158 11.16 13.61 -7.87
N ASN A 159 11.89 13.77 -8.98
CA ASN A 159 11.43 14.57 -10.12
C ASN A 159 10.16 13.99 -10.74
N ARG A 160 10.06 12.66 -10.86
CA ARG A 160 8.84 11.99 -11.34
C ARG A 160 7.65 12.25 -10.43
N ALA A 161 7.82 12.11 -9.11
CA ALA A 161 6.76 12.41 -8.15
C ALA A 161 6.33 13.89 -8.25
N GLN A 162 7.28 14.81 -8.37
CA GLN A 162 7.01 16.24 -8.53
C GLN A 162 6.28 16.56 -9.84
N SER A 163 6.64 15.90 -10.94
CA SER A 163 5.94 16.06 -12.23
C SER A 163 4.46 15.72 -12.11
N VAL A 164 4.11 14.63 -11.41
CA VAL A 164 2.71 14.25 -11.17
C VAL A 164 1.99 15.30 -10.33
N VAL A 165 2.61 15.79 -9.26
CA VAL A 165 2.05 16.88 -8.45
C VAL A 165 1.79 18.12 -9.30
N ASN A 166 2.77 18.57 -10.08
CA ASN A 166 2.64 19.73 -10.96
C ASN A 166 1.49 19.55 -11.97
N ALA A 167 1.35 18.34 -12.54
CA ALA A 167 0.28 18.03 -13.47
C ALA A 167 -1.12 18.05 -12.82
N LEU A 168 -1.24 17.64 -11.56
CA LEU A 168 -2.48 17.75 -10.79
C LEU A 168 -2.79 19.21 -10.44
N VAL A 169 -1.79 20.00 -10.04
CA VAL A 169 -1.95 21.44 -9.78
C VAL A 169 -2.42 22.19 -11.02
N GLN A 170 -1.83 21.89 -12.18
CA GLN A 170 -2.26 22.46 -13.48
C GLN A 170 -3.73 22.12 -13.83
N ARG A 171 -4.28 21.06 -13.24
CA ARG A 171 -5.69 20.65 -13.36
C ARG A 171 -6.58 21.21 -12.24
N GLY A 172 -6.09 22.22 -11.51
CA GLY A 172 -6.84 22.95 -10.49
C GLY A 172 -6.86 22.29 -9.10
N VAL A 173 -6.09 21.22 -8.88
CA VAL A 173 -6.00 20.62 -7.54
C VAL A 173 -5.17 21.55 -6.63
N ASN A 174 -5.72 21.89 -5.46
CA ASN A 174 -4.98 22.68 -4.46
C ASN A 174 -3.69 21.95 -4.03
N GLY A 175 -2.54 22.59 -4.27
CA GLY A 175 -1.22 22.03 -4.00
C GLY A 175 -0.91 21.77 -2.52
N GLY A 176 -1.57 22.46 -1.60
CA GLY A 176 -1.44 22.20 -0.15
C GLY A 176 -1.97 20.84 0.29
N ARG A 177 -2.67 20.12 -0.59
CA ARG A 177 -3.17 18.75 -0.36
C ARG A 177 -2.30 17.68 -1.04
N LEU A 178 -1.24 18.10 -1.72
CA LEU A 178 -0.38 17.24 -2.53
C LEU A 178 1.01 17.19 -1.92
N SER A 179 1.60 16.00 -1.85
CA SER A 179 3.01 15.81 -1.51
C SER A 179 3.71 14.94 -2.55
N ALA A 180 4.99 15.21 -2.77
CA ALA A 180 5.85 14.45 -3.67
C ALA A 180 7.07 13.93 -2.93
N GLN A 181 7.33 12.62 -3.03
CA GLN A 181 8.50 11.98 -2.45
C GLN A 181 9.15 11.01 -3.43
N GLY A 182 10.46 11.12 -3.62
CA GLY A 182 11.28 10.11 -4.29
C GLY A 182 11.83 9.10 -3.30
N MET A 183 11.75 7.82 -3.63
CA MET A 183 12.27 6.73 -2.81
C MET A 183 13.43 5.97 -3.49
N GLY A 184 13.85 6.40 -4.68
CA GLY A 184 14.87 5.71 -5.49
C GLY A 184 14.51 4.24 -5.67
N ALA A 185 15.51 3.37 -5.49
CA ALA A 185 15.38 1.92 -5.62
C ALA A 185 14.91 1.20 -4.34
N SER A 186 14.53 1.95 -3.29
CA SER A 186 14.07 1.35 -2.04
C SER A 186 12.68 0.72 -2.19
N ASN A 187 12.33 -0.19 -1.28
CA ASN A 187 11.04 -0.89 -1.27
C ASN A 187 10.67 -1.52 -2.63
N PRO A 188 11.50 -2.44 -3.16
CA PRO A 188 11.15 -3.17 -4.37
C PRO A 188 9.92 -4.06 -4.11
N ILE A 189 9.03 -4.12 -5.11
CA ILE A 189 7.85 -5.00 -5.09
C ILE A 189 8.06 -6.29 -5.90
N ALA A 190 9.19 -6.37 -6.61
CA ALA A 190 9.58 -7.51 -7.42
C ALA A 190 11.11 -7.63 -7.47
N ASP A 191 11.59 -8.75 -8.01
CA ASP A 191 13.02 -9.06 -8.08
C ASP A 191 13.76 -8.17 -9.10
N ASN A 192 14.74 -7.40 -8.62
CA ASN A 192 15.58 -6.54 -9.46
C ASN A 192 16.57 -7.32 -10.35
N ALA A 193 16.79 -8.62 -10.11
CA ALA A 193 17.64 -9.44 -10.97
C ALA A 193 17.03 -9.65 -12.36
N THR A 194 15.70 -9.62 -12.48
CA THR A 194 14.98 -9.85 -13.74
C THR A 194 14.51 -8.55 -14.38
N GLU A 195 14.45 -8.48 -15.71
CA GLU A 195 13.92 -7.28 -16.39
C GLU A 195 12.43 -7.08 -16.07
N ALA A 196 11.66 -8.17 -15.98
CA ALA A 196 10.26 -8.10 -15.59
C ALA A 196 10.06 -7.50 -14.20
N GLY A 197 10.86 -7.92 -13.21
CA GLY A 197 10.77 -7.38 -11.86
C GLY A 197 11.28 -5.94 -11.76
N ARG A 198 12.34 -5.57 -12.50
CA ARG A 198 12.75 -4.16 -12.63
C ARG A 198 11.63 -3.30 -13.22
N ALA A 199 10.94 -3.78 -14.26
CA ALA A 199 9.81 -3.08 -14.86
C ALA A 199 8.67 -2.82 -13.86
N GLN A 200 8.41 -3.77 -12.96
CA GLN A 200 7.43 -3.61 -11.87
C GLN A 200 7.92 -2.62 -10.81
N ASN A 201 9.20 -2.64 -10.46
CA ASN A 201 9.78 -1.72 -9.47
C ASN A 201 9.77 -0.26 -9.93
N ARG A 202 9.96 -0.02 -11.23
CA ARG A 202 9.79 1.29 -11.86
C ARG A 202 8.30 1.68 -11.85
N ARG A 203 7.88 2.42 -10.83
CA ARG A 203 6.47 2.79 -10.64
C ARG A 203 6.31 4.14 -9.92
N VAL A 204 5.11 4.68 -9.98
CA VAL A 204 4.64 5.75 -9.10
C VAL A 204 3.46 5.23 -8.31
N GLU A 205 3.53 5.39 -7.00
CA GLU A 205 2.43 5.09 -6.09
C GLU A 205 1.73 6.39 -5.70
N ILE A 206 0.41 6.41 -5.78
CA ILE A 206 -0.42 7.54 -5.35
C ILE A 206 -1.32 7.05 -4.22
N TYR A 207 -1.15 7.65 -3.05
CA TYR A 207 -1.94 7.33 -1.87
C TYR A 207 -2.97 8.43 -1.64
N LEU A 208 -4.25 8.09 -1.75
CA LEU A 208 -5.35 8.97 -1.37
C LEU A 208 -5.71 8.72 0.08
N ARG A 209 -5.72 9.77 0.90
CA ARG A 209 -6.06 9.70 2.32
C ARG A 209 -7.23 10.60 2.63
N ALA A 210 -8.23 10.02 3.28
CA ALA A 210 -9.32 10.78 3.88
C ALA A 210 -8.78 11.60 5.08
N PRO A 211 -9.43 12.70 5.45
CA PRO A 211 -9.06 13.43 6.66
C PRO A 211 -9.20 12.51 7.88
N GLN A 212 -8.24 12.59 8.80
CA GLN A 212 -8.37 11.95 10.11
C GLN A 212 -9.54 12.62 10.83
N GLN A 213 -10.63 11.90 11.07
CA GLN A 213 -11.71 12.38 11.92
C GLN A 213 -11.17 12.34 13.36
N HIS A 214 -10.70 13.50 13.85
CA HIS A 214 -10.47 13.68 15.27
C HIS A 214 -11.84 13.59 15.96
N GLN A 215 -12.09 12.47 16.63
CA GLN A 215 -13.14 12.40 17.66
C GLN A 215 -12.59 13.01 18.95
#